data_AF-A0A644YAF5-F1
#
_entry.id   AF-A0A644YAF5-F1
#
_cell.length_a   1.000
_cell.length_b   1.000
_cell.length_c   1.000
_cell.angle_alpha   90.00
_cell.angle_beta   90.00
_cell.angle_gamma   90.00
#
_symmetry.space_group_name_H-M   'P 1'
#
loop_
_entity.id
_entity.type
_entity.pdbx_description
1 polymer ?
#
loop_
_entity_poly.entity_id
_entity_poly.type
_entity_poly.pdbx_seq_one_letter_code
_entity_poly.pdbx_strand_id
1 'polypeptide(L)'
;MIQRIQQAHALYCQLTGQRVSLRFDRERLWYELFHAGFTEADLQKVIRYLQREIREGRRNVGALKLSNLLQIDRFEEDLNISRVQLYAPKLSSPIPEASPQLTVEEKEAARLRALQLLARFRAEQGI
;
A
#
# COMPACT_ATOMS: atom_id res chain seq x y z
N MET A 1 21.69 14.46 20.12
CA MET A 1 20.42 14.92 19.50
C MET A 1 20.63 15.48 18.10
N ILE A 2 21.49 16.49 17.90
CA ILE A 2 21.72 17.11 16.58
C ILE A 2 22.14 16.10 15.50
N GLN A 3 23.08 15.19 15.78
CA GLN A 3 23.48 14.14 14.81
C GLN A 3 22.31 13.23 14.42
N ARG A 4 21.44 12.87 15.36
CA ARG A 4 20.25 12.06 15.12
C ARG A 4 19.27 12.77 14.18
N ILE A 5 19.04 14.07 14.41
CA ILE A 5 18.21 14.92 13.55
C ILE A 5 18.77 14.97 12.13
N GLN A 6 20.08 15.15 11.97
CA GLN A 6 20.73 15.16 10.65
C GLN A 6 20.57 13.82 9.92
N GLN A 7 20.77 12.70 10.62
CA GLN A 7 20.59 11.35 10.06
C GLN A 7 19.15 11.09 9.65
N ALA A 8 18.18 11.46 10.49
CA ALA A 8 16.76 11.30 10.20
C ALA A 8 16.31 12.17 9.02
N HIS A 9 16.84 13.39 8.93
CA HIS A 9 16.61 14.27 7.79
C HIS A 9 17.19 13.72 6.49
N ALA A 10 18.40 13.16 6.54
CA ALA A 10 19.01 12.49 5.40
C ALA A 10 18.18 11.26 4.97
N LEU A 11 17.72 10.46 5.94
CA LEU A 11 16.84 9.31 5.70
C LEU A 11 15.51 9.73 5.06
N TYR A 12 14.86 10.78 5.55
CA TYR A 12 13.66 11.35 4.94
C TYR A 12 13.91 11.78 3.49
N CYS A 13 15.01 12.49 3.23
CA CYS A 13 15.38 12.91 1.87
C CYS A 13 15.61 11.69 0.95
N GLN A 14 16.32 10.67 1.45
CA GLN A 14 16.57 9.44 0.72
C GLN A 14 15.27 8.69 0.37
N LEU A 15 14.36 8.54 1.34
CA LEU A 15 13.14 7.77 1.13
C LEU A 15 12.13 8.50 0.24
N THR A 16 12.04 9.81 0.36
CA THR A 16 11.05 10.62 -0.38
C THR A 16 11.58 11.18 -1.70
N GLY A 17 12.89 11.15 -1.92
CA GLY A 17 13.57 11.80 -3.05
C GLY A 17 13.59 13.33 -2.95
N GLN A 18 13.04 13.92 -1.90
CA GLN A 18 13.00 15.37 -1.72
C GLN A 18 14.36 15.92 -1.32
N ARG A 19 14.69 17.11 -1.82
CA ARG A 19 15.90 17.86 -1.44
C ARG A 19 15.50 19.15 -0.74
N VAL A 20 15.30 19.06 0.57
CA VAL A 20 14.89 20.19 1.42
C VAL A 20 15.97 20.47 2.46
N SER A 21 16.26 21.75 2.69
CA SER A 21 17.27 22.18 3.67
C SER A 21 16.86 21.87 5.11
N LEU A 22 17.81 21.49 5.96
CA LEU A 22 17.59 21.34 7.39
C LEU A 22 17.84 22.68 8.08
N ARG A 23 16.82 23.55 8.07
CA ARG A 23 16.83 24.83 8.78
C ARG A 23 16.39 24.64 10.23
N PHE A 24 16.65 25.64 11.08
CA PHE A 24 16.31 25.62 12.51
C PHE A 24 14.84 25.27 12.80
N ASP A 25 13.89 25.82 12.01
CA ASP A 25 12.46 25.49 12.13
C ASP A 25 12.18 23.99 11.94
N ARG A 26 12.90 23.34 11.02
CA ARG A 26 12.78 21.91 10.73
C ARG A 26 13.53 21.05 11.73
N GLU A 27 14.68 21.52 12.23
CA GLU A 27 15.39 20.87 13.33
C GLU A 27 14.51 20.79 14.57
N ARG A 28 13.76 21.85 14.87
CA ARG A 28 12.77 21.86 15.96
C ARG A 28 11.69 20.79 15.76
N LEU A 29 11.12 20.67 14.56
CA LEU A 29 10.11 19.63 14.28
C LEU A 29 10.68 18.21 14.48
N TRP A 30 11.91 17.97 14.05
CA TRP A 30 12.59 16.70 14.30
C TRP A 30 12.84 16.45 15.78
N TYR A 31 13.25 17.48 16.52
CA TYR A 31 13.43 17.40 17.97
C TYR A 31 12.12 17.03 18.67
N GLU A 32 11.02 17.71 18.32
CA GLU A 32 9.69 17.46 18.88
C GLU A 32 9.23 16.01 18.61
N LEU A 33 9.43 15.51 17.39
CA LEU A 33 9.12 14.12 17.03
C LEU A 33 9.90 13.11 17.90
N PHE A 34 11.20 13.31 18.06
CA PHE A 34 12.02 12.39 18.88
C PHE A 34 11.77 12.54 20.38
N HIS A 35 11.43 13.75 20.83
CA HIS A 35 11.07 14.01 22.21
C HIS A 35 9.74 13.35 22.58
N ALA A 36 8.80 13.25 21.63
CA ALA A 36 7.57 12.47 21.77
C ALA A 36 7.80 10.94 21.79
N GLY A 37 9.04 10.48 21.63
CA GLY A 37 9.41 9.07 21.76
C GLY A 37 9.38 8.26 20.47
N PHE A 38 9.04 8.88 19.33
CA PHE A 38 9.07 8.19 18.03
C PHE A 38 10.50 7.87 17.59
N THR A 39 10.63 6.83 16.78
CA THR A 39 11.93 6.33 16.30
C THR A 39 12.09 6.50 14.80
N GLU A 40 13.32 6.34 14.32
CA GLU A 40 13.65 6.28 12.91
C GLU A 40 12.95 5.09 12.22
N ALA A 41 12.71 4.00 12.95
CA ALA A 41 11.96 2.86 12.44
C ALA A 41 10.48 3.23 12.21
N ASP A 42 9.89 4.00 13.13
CA ASP A 42 8.53 4.52 12.95
C ASP A 42 8.47 5.47 11.74
N LEU A 43 9.46 6.35 11.58
CA LEU A 43 9.58 7.25 10.43
C LEU A 43 9.59 6.47 9.11
N GLN A 44 10.42 5.43 9.00
CA GLN A 44 10.45 4.57 7.81
C GLN A 44 9.09 3.92 7.56
N LYS A 45 8.43 3.44 8.61
CA LYS A 45 7.13 2.78 8.51
C LYS A 45 6.05 3.73 7.99
N VAL A 46 5.96 4.93 8.57
CA VAL A 46 5.01 5.97 8.14
C VAL A 46 5.27 6.39 6.70
N ILE A 47 6.52 6.65 6.31
CA ILE A 47 6.84 7.04 4.93
C ILE A 47 6.45 5.94 3.93
N ARG A 48 6.78 4.67 4.21
CA ARG A 48 6.41 3.55 3.33
C ARG A 48 4.90 3.38 3.22
N TYR A 49 4.19 3.51 4.33
CA TYR A 49 2.74 3.50 4.37
C TYR A 49 2.16 4.61 3.49
N LEU A 50 2.56 5.87 3.71
CA LEU A 50 2.08 7.00 2.92
C LEU A 50 2.39 6.85 1.43
N GLN A 51 3.60 6.39 1.08
CA GLN A 51 3.95 6.12 -0.32
C GLN A 51 3.04 5.07 -0.97
N ARG A 52 2.65 4.04 -0.22
CA ARG A 52 1.67 3.05 -0.69
C ARG A 52 0.30 3.67 -0.90
N GLU A 53 -0.21 4.41 0.09
CA GLU A 53 -1.52 5.07 -0.02
C GLU A 53 -1.58 6.09 -1.16
N ILE A 54 -0.47 6.79 -1.43
CA ILE A 54 -0.34 7.73 -2.56
C ILE A 54 -0.36 6.97 -3.90
N ARG A 55 0.38 5.85 -4.01
CA ARG A 55 0.37 5.01 -5.22
C ARG A 55 -1.02 4.45 -5.52
N GLU A 56 -1.80 4.19 -4.48
CA GLU A 56 -3.17 3.67 -4.58
C GLU A 56 -4.24 4.78 -4.65
N GLY A 57 -3.83 6.06 -4.73
CA GLY A 57 -4.72 7.21 -4.92
C GLY A 57 -5.57 7.60 -3.70
N ARG A 58 -5.32 7.01 -2.53
CA ARG A 58 -6.07 7.28 -1.29
C ARG A 58 -5.56 8.48 -0.49
N ARG A 59 -4.32 8.90 -0.76
CA ARG A 59 -3.69 10.08 -0.15
C ARG A 59 -3.01 10.92 -1.23
N ASN A 60 -2.86 12.20 -0.93
CA ASN A 60 -2.15 13.14 -1.80
C ASN A 60 -0.66 13.18 -1.46
N VAL A 61 0.18 13.45 -2.47
CA VAL A 61 1.64 13.61 -2.33
C VAL A 61 2.02 14.62 -1.23
N GLY A 62 1.16 15.61 -0.99
CA GLY A 62 1.33 16.58 0.09
C GLY A 62 1.48 16.00 1.49
N ALA A 63 1.04 14.76 1.75
CA ALA A 63 1.27 14.07 3.02
C ALA A 63 2.77 13.85 3.31
N LEU A 64 3.60 13.73 2.27
CA LEU A 64 5.05 13.59 2.41
C LEU A 64 5.79 14.92 2.57
N LYS A 65 5.11 16.07 2.63
CA LYS A 65 5.79 17.34 2.95
C LYS A 65 6.35 17.24 4.37
N LEU A 66 7.61 17.62 4.57
CA LEU A 66 8.26 17.53 5.88
C LEU A 66 7.44 18.16 7.02
N SER A 67 6.86 19.35 6.79
CA SER A 67 6.02 20.03 7.79
C SER A 67 4.70 19.32 8.10
N ASN A 68 4.19 18.48 7.19
CA ASN A 68 3.00 17.67 7.45
C ASN A 68 3.38 16.35 8.12
N LEU A 69 4.46 15.72 7.63
CA LEU A 69 4.96 14.45 8.14
C LEU A 69 5.39 14.57 9.61
N LEU A 70 6.03 15.68 9.99
CA LEU A 70 6.55 15.88 11.35
C LEU A 70 5.55 16.52 12.32
N GLN A 71 4.28 16.70 11.92
CA GLN A 71 3.24 17.06 12.87
C GLN A 71 2.93 15.84 13.74
N ILE A 72 3.13 15.98 15.05
CA ILE A 72 3.05 14.88 16.03
C ILE A 72 1.74 14.10 15.88
N ASP A 73 0.60 14.78 15.97
CA ASP A 73 -0.72 14.14 15.90
C ASP A 73 -0.90 13.33 14.61
N ARG A 74 -0.51 13.92 13.47
CA ARG A 74 -0.62 13.25 12.16
C ARG A 74 0.33 12.07 12.02
N PHE A 75 1.56 12.22 12.51
CA PHE A 75 2.54 11.16 12.48
C PHE A 75 2.07 9.97 13.32
N GLU A 76 1.55 10.23 14.51
CA GLU A 76 0.99 9.22 15.40
C GLU A 76 -0.20 8.51 14.75
N GLU A 77 -1.13 9.25 14.17
CA GLU A 77 -2.29 8.72 13.46
C GLU A 77 -1.87 7.82 12.29
N ASP A 78 -1.00 8.30 11.40
CA ASP A 78 -0.54 7.53 10.25
C ASP A 78 0.26 6.28 10.69
N LEU A 79 1.04 6.38 11.76
CA LEU A 79 1.76 5.25 12.35
C LEU A 79 0.78 4.20 12.89
N ASN A 80 -0.25 4.63 13.62
CA ASN A 80 -1.26 3.73 14.16
C ASN A 80 -2.07 3.08 13.04
N ILE A 81 -2.52 3.83 12.03
CA ILE A 81 -3.23 3.27 10.87
C ILE A 81 -2.34 2.27 10.13
N SER A 82 -1.03 2.55 9.98
CA SER A 82 -0.09 1.58 9.37
C SER A 82 0.02 0.25 10.12
N ARG A 83 -0.41 0.19 11.38
CA ARG A 83 -0.40 -0.99 12.24
C ARG A 83 -1.77 -1.68 12.31
N VAL A 84 -2.85 -1.02 11.89
CA VAL A 84 -4.20 -1.58 11.94
C VAL A 84 -4.28 -2.80 11.03
N GLN A 85 -4.56 -3.94 11.65
CA GLN A 85 -5.06 -5.12 10.94
C GLN A 85 -6.57 -5.04 10.98
N LEU A 86 -7.19 -4.75 9.84
CA LEU A 86 -8.64 -4.81 9.73
C LEU A 86 -9.06 -6.26 9.95
N TYR A 87 -9.84 -6.49 11.00
CA TYR A 87 -10.48 -7.77 11.20
C TYR A 87 -11.52 -7.94 10.10
N ALA A 88 -11.15 -8.65 9.03
CA ALA A 88 -12.17 -9.20 8.16
C ALA A 88 -12.92 -10.25 8.99
N PRO A 89 -14.25 -10.13 9.17
CA PRO A 89 -15.02 -11.27 9.62
C PRO A 89 -14.61 -12.43 8.70
N LYS A 90 -14.14 -13.54 9.26
CA LYS A 90 -14.00 -14.77 8.48
C LYS A 90 -15.38 -15.05 7.91
N LEU A 91 -15.58 -14.68 6.64
CA LEU A 91 -16.52 -15.38 5.80
C LEU A 91 -15.97 -16.80 5.81
N SER A 92 -16.58 -17.66 6.63
CA SER A 92 -16.43 -19.10 6.49
C SER A 92 -16.83 -19.40 5.05
N SER A 93 -15.84 -19.43 4.16
CA SER A 93 -16.04 -19.97 2.84
C SER A 93 -16.65 -21.34 3.05
N PRO A 94 -17.82 -21.64 2.46
CA PRO A 94 -18.27 -23.01 2.38
C PRO A 94 -17.10 -23.80 1.83
N ILE A 95 -16.77 -24.91 2.49
CA ILE A 95 -15.83 -25.89 1.94
C ILE A 95 -16.23 -26.06 0.47
N PRO A 96 -15.31 -25.91 -0.50
CA PRO A 96 -15.65 -26.17 -1.89
C PRO A 96 -16.08 -27.64 -1.92
N GLU A 97 -17.38 -27.89 -2.07
CA GLU A 97 -17.84 -29.22 -2.46
C GLU A 97 -17.04 -29.58 -3.70
N ALA A 98 -16.35 -30.71 -3.63
CA ALA A 98 -15.51 -31.19 -4.70
C ALA A 98 -16.37 -31.26 -5.97
N SER A 99 -16.17 -30.31 -6.89
CA SER A 99 -16.78 -30.39 -8.22
C SER A 99 -16.41 -31.77 -8.78
N PRO A 100 -17.38 -32.56 -9.28
CA PRO A 100 -17.08 -33.87 -9.84
C PRO A 100 -15.99 -33.69 -10.89
N GLN A 101 -14.87 -34.39 -10.70
CA GLN A 101 -13.75 -34.31 -11.63
C GLN A 101 -14.20 -34.93 -12.95
N LEU A 102 -14.62 -34.09 -13.89
CA LEU A 102 -14.89 -34.49 -15.27
C LEU A 102 -13.66 -35.22 -15.81
N THR A 103 -13.91 -36.40 -16.38
CA THR A 103 -12.91 -37.20 -17.08
C THR A 103 -12.27 -36.39 -18.21
N VAL A 104 -11.08 -36.79 -18.65
CA VAL A 104 -10.35 -36.08 -19.73
C VAL A 104 -11.21 -36.00 -21.00
N GLU A 105 -11.95 -37.07 -21.30
CA GLU A 105 -12.84 -37.18 -22.45
C GLU A 105 -14.03 -36.20 -22.36
N GLU A 106 -14.64 -36.05 -21.18
CA GLU A 106 -15.73 -35.09 -20.97
C GLU A 106 -15.25 -33.64 -21.09
N LYS A 107 -14.01 -33.35 -20.68
CA LYS A 107 -13.40 -32.02 -20.84
C LYS A 107 -13.12 -31.70 -22.31
N GLU A 108 -12.62 -32.66 -23.08
CA GLU A 108 -12.40 -32.49 -24.52
C GLU A 108 -13.71 -32.31 -25.27
N ALA A 109 -14.73 -33.10 -24.96
CA ALA A 109 -16.07 -32.95 -25.54
C ALA A 109 -16.68 -31.58 -25.22
N ALA A 110 -16.56 -31.10 -23.97
CA ALA A 110 -17.04 -29.78 -23.58
C ALA A 110 -16.28 -28.65 -24.31
N ARG A 111 -14.96 -28.80 -24.47
CA ARG A 111 -14.12 -27.84 -25.20
C ARG A 111 -14.52 -27.76 -26.68
N LEU A 112 -14.77 -28.89 -27.33
CA LEU A 112 -15.21 -28.93 -28.73
C LEU A 112 -16.57 -28.25 -28.92
N ARG A 113 -17.53 -28.49 -28.01
CA ARG A 113 -18.84 -27.80 -28.04
C ARG A 113 -18.69 -26.29 -27.89
N ALA A 114 -17.84 -25.84 -26.97
CA ALA A 114 -17.58 -24.41 -26.77
C ALA A 114 -16.98 -23.78 -28.05
N LEU A 115 -16.04 -24.45 -28.70
CA LEU A 115 -15.45 -23.98 -29.96
C LEU A 115 -16.47 -23.90 -31.10
N GLN A 116 -17.39 -24.87 -31.20
CA GLN A 116 -18.46 -24.85 -32.20
C GLN A 116 -19.44 -23.70 -31.97
N LEU A 117 -19.82 -23.43 -30.71
CA LEU A 117 -20.68 -22.29 -30.38
C LEU A 117 -20.01 -20.96 -30.71
N LEU A 118 -18.71 -20.82 -30.41
CA LEU A 118 -17.95 -19.62 -30.76
C LEU A 118 -17.80 -19.43 -32.27
N ALA A 119 -17.57 -20.52 -33.03
CA ALA A 119 -17.50 -20.47 -34.48
C ALA A 119 -18.83 -20.05 -35.11
N ARG A 120 -19.94 -20.61 -34.61
CA ARG A 120 -21.29 -20.23 -35.03
C ARG A 120 -21.59 -18.77 -34.73
N PHE A 121 -21.24 -18.29 -33.53
CA PHE A 121 -21.44 -16.90 -33.15
C PHE A 121 -20.63 -15.93 -34.04
N ARG A 122 -19.39 -16.28 -34.41
CA ARG A 122 -18.60 -15.47 -35.36
C ARG A 122 -19.23 -15.44 -36.75
N ALA A 123 -19.71 -16.57 -37.25
CA ALA A 123 -20.39 -16.64 -38.53
C ALA A 123 -21.69 -15.82 -38.56
N GLU A 124 -22.46 -15.82 -37.47
CA GLU A 124 -23.69 -15.01 -37.33
C GLU A 124 -23.39 -13.50 -37.19
N GLN A 125 -22.22 -13.12 -36.69
CA GLN A 125 -21.79 -11.71 -36.53
C GLN A 125 -20.98 -11.16 -37.71
N GLY A 126 -20.68 -11.97 -38.73
CA GLY A 126 -20.00 -11.52 -39.96
C GLY A 126 -18.56 -11.04 -39.78
N ILE A 127 -17.81 -11.62 -38.82
CA ILE A 127 -16.36 -11.40 -38.61
C ILE A 127 -15.59 -12.69 -38.88
#